data_AF-A0A527JUT6-F1
#
_entry.id   AF-A0A527JUT6-F1
#
_cell.length_a   1.000
_cell.length_b   1.000
_cell.length_c   1.000
_cell.angle_alpha   90.00
_cell.angle_beta   90.00
_cell.angle_gamma   90.00
#
_symmetry.space_group_name_H-M   'P 1'
#
loop_
_entity.id
_entity.type
_entity.pdbx_description
1 polymer ?
#
loop_
_entity_poly.entity_id
_entity_poly.type
_entity_poly.pdbx_seq_one_letter_code
_entity_poly.pdbx_strand_id
1 'polypeptide(L)'
;TETAAVTNFAAAEQFVGKARERRCRVSLDDFGAGMSSFEYLRRFPVDTIKIDGAFIEHIADSRFDREIVSAISGIARSLGCSVVAEKIEAQDALDILADMGIAFGQGFLLHRPEPLQAIVARACAARASATQASVARARKTRASAPAPAGRRA
;
A
#
# COMPACT_ATOMS: atom_id res chain seq x y z
N THR A 1 13.62 4.60 -8.27
CA THR A 1 13.80 3.46 -9.16
C THR A 1 15.15 2.83 -8.88
N GLU A 2 15.19 1.51 -8.69
CA GLU A 2 16.43 0.71 -8.61
C GLU A 2 17.35 0.96 -9.83
N THR A 3 16.74 1.29 -10.96
CA THR A 3 17.38 1.66 -12.23
C THR A 3 18.26 2.90 -12.14
N ALA A 4 17.97 3.82 -11.21
CA ALA A 4 18.92 4.84 -10.81
C ALA A 4 19.97 4.18 -9.91
N ALA A 5 20.90 3.45 -10.53
CA ALA A 5 21.95 2.73 -9.83
C ALA A 5 22.57 3.68 -8.79
N VAL A 6 22.53 3.27 -7.52
CA VAL A 6 23.23 4.01 -6.46
C VAL A 6 24.71 3.79 -6.72
N THR A 7 25.31 4.71 -7.46
CA THR A 7 26.76 4.68 -7.77
C THR A 7 27.61 4.93 -6.53
N ASN A 8 27.00 5.46 -5.45
CA ASN A 8 27.64 5.70 -4.17
C ASN A 8 26.75 5.26 -2.99
N PHE A 9 26.91 4.00 -2.58
CA PHE A 9 26.15 3.43 -1.46
C PHE A 9 26.37 4.18 -0.15
N ALA A 10 27.59 4.65 0.13
CA ALA A 10 27.88 5.34 1.39
C ALA A 10 27.05 6.64 1.52
N ALA A 11 26.93 7.41 0.42
CA ALA A 11 26.10 8.60 0.41
C ALA A 11 24.61 8.27 0.59
N ALA A 12 24.13 7.20 -0.05
CA ALA A 12 22.74 6.76 0.08
C ALA A 12 22.43 6.24 1.49
N GLU A 13 23.33 5.47 2.11
CA GLU A 13 23.19 4.99 3.49
C GLU A 13 23.08 6.17 4.46
N GLN A 14 23.94 7.19 4.28
CA GLN A 14 23.88 8.40 5.10
C GLN A 14 22.57 9.18 4.89
N PHE A 15 22.09 9.28 3.65
CA PHE A 15 20.83 9.94 3.33
C PHE A 15 19.63 9.23 3.97
N VAL A 16 19.54 7.90 3.78
CA VAL A 16 18.51 7.05 4.37
C VAL A 16 18.54 7.14 5.89
N GLY A 17 19.72 7.09 6.52
CA GLY A 17 19.88 7.29 7.96
C GLY A 17 19.28 8.61 8.44
N LYS A 18 19.65 9.73 7.81
CA LYS A 18 19.13 11.07 8.13
C LYS A 18 17.61 11.20 7.91
N ALA A 19 17.05 10.54 6.89
CA ALA A 19 15.61 10.52 6.66
C ALA A 19 14.89 9.77 7.80
N ARG A 20 15.45 8.63 8.24
CA ARG A 20 14.88 7.84 9.34
C ARG A 20 14.98 8.54 10.70
N GLU A 21 16.04 9.28 10.97
CA GLU A 21 16.13 10.16 12.15
C GLU A 21 14.96 11.15 12.22
N ARG A 22 14.41 11.54 11.05
CA ARG A 22 13.23 12.41 10.91
C ARG A 22 11.91 11.63 10.87
N ARG A 23 11.92 10.34 11.19
CA ARG A 23 10.77 9.42 11.18
C ARG A 23 10.16 9.20 9.80
N CYS A 24 10.91 9.45 8.73
CA CYS A 24 10.50 9.04 7.40
C CYS A 24 10.56 7.51 7.30
N ARG A 25 9.53 6.92 6.68
CA ARG A 25 9.58 5.54 6.22
C ARG A 25 10.28 5.47 4.86
N VAL A 26 10.93 4.34 4.61
CA VAL A 26 11.74 4.09 3.42
C VAL A 26 11.09 2.97 2.62
N SER A 27 10.78 3.26 1.36
CA SER A 27 10.29 2.26 0.41
C SER A 27 11.35 2.04 -0.65
N LEU A 28 11.61 0.77 -0.97
CA LEU A 28 12.41 0.38 -2.13
C LEU A 28 11.47 0.21 -3.33
N ASP A 29 11.83 0.81 -4.46
CA ASP A 29 10.99 0.96 -5.65
C ASP A 29 11.54 0.15 -6.82
N ASP A 30 10.67 -0.38 -7.68
CA ASP A 30 11.00 -1.29 -8.80
C ASP A 30 11.83 -2.52 -8.39
N PHE A 31 11.49 -3.15 -7.26
CA PHE A 31 12.24 -4.29 -6.77
C PHE A 31 12.17 -5.47 -7.74
N GLY A 32 13.34 -5.94 -8.17
CA GLY A 32 13.51 -7.05 -9.10
C GLY A 32 13.59 -6.66 -10.58
N ALA A 33 13.48 -5.36 -10.91
CA ALA A 33 13.73 -4.87 -12.27
C ALA A 33 15.23 -4.80 -12.63
N GLY A 34 16.13 -4.95 -11.64
CA GLY A 34 17.57 -4.78 -11.79
C GLY A 34 18.41 -5.87 -11.10
N MET A 35 19.73 -5.79 -11.28
CA MET A 35 20.70 -6.79 -10.79
C MET A 35 21.11 -6.60 -9.31
N SER A 36 20.69 -5.51 -8.64
CA SER A 36 21.22 -5.09 -7.34
C SER A 36 20.18 -5.04 -6.22
N SER A 37 18.94 -5.51 -6.46
CA SER A 37 17.80 -5.41 -5.53
C SER A 37 18.14 -5.90 -4.12
N PHE A 38 18.83 -7.04 -4.00
CA PHE A 38 19.16 -7.62 -2.69
C PHE A 38 20.29 -6.89 -1.95
N GLU A 39 21.22 -6.25 -2.66
CA GLU A 39 22.27 -5.45 -2.02
C GLU A 39 21.66 -4.25 -1.28
N TYR A 40 20.62 -3.65 -1.86
CA TYR A 40 19.87 -2.58 -1.22
C TYR A 40 19.20 -3.03 0.09
N LEU A 41 18.58 -4.21 0.12
CA LEU A 41 17.98 -4.76 1.35
C LEU A 41 19.01 -5.03 2.45
N ARG A 42 20.24 -5.39 2.07
CA ARG A 42 21.32 -5.65 3.03
C ARG A 42 21.84 -4.37 3.69
N ARG A 43 21.80 -3.25 2.96
CA ARG A 43 22.40 -1.97 3.38
C ARG A 43 21.40 -1.01 4.01
N PHE A 44 20.16 -1.01 3.52
CA PHE A 44 19.16 -0.04 3.91
C PHE A 44 18.09 -0.65 4.81
N PRO A 45 17.77 -0.02 5.95
CA PRO A 45 16.58 -0.36 6.72
C PRO A 45 15.33 0.11 5.97
N VAL A 46 14.67 -0.81 5.28
CA VAL A 46 13.46 -0.56 4.49
C VAL A 46 12.19 -0.94 5.25
N ASP A 47 11.13 -0.16 5.08
CA ASP A 47 9.80 -0.42 5.65
C ASP A 47 8.88 -1.11 4.63
N THR A 48 9.09 -0.81 3.34
CA THR A 48 8.23 -1.29 2.26
C THR A 48 9.06 -1.69 1.04
N ILE A 49 8.67 -2.79 0.39
CA ILE A 49 9.19 -3.24 -0.89
C ILE A 49 8.09 -3.12 -1.94
N LYS A 50 8.34 -2.41 -3.03
CA LYS A 50 7.45 -2.34 -4.18
C LYS A 50 7.96 -3.30 -5.25
N ILE A 51 7.19 -4.35 -5.53
CA ILE A 51 7.54 -5.35 -6.56
C ILE A 51 7.28 -4.73 -7.92
N ASP A 52 8.29 -4.76 -8.79
CA ASP A 52 8.18 -4.21 -10.13
C ASP A 52 7.03 -4.85 -10.91
N GLY A 53 6.31 -4.01 -11.65
CA GLY A 53 5.14 -4.44 -12.39
C GLY A 53 5.41 -5.48 -13.48
N ALA A 54 6.65 -5.66 -13.96
CA ALA A 54 6.99 -6.69 -14.94
C ALA A 54 6.68 -8.11 -14.44
N PHE A 55 6.79 -8.38 -13.13
CA PHE A 55 6.38 -9.66 -12.55
C PHE A 55 4.87 -9.75 -12.33
N ILE A 56 4.20 -8.60 -12.19
CA ILE A 56 2.77 -8.53 -11.89
C ILE A 56 1.94 -8.67 -13.17
N GLU A 57 2.41 -8.08 -14.28
CA GLU A 57 1.73 -8.07 -15.58
C GLU A 57 1.42 -9.48 -16.11
N HIS A 58 2.29 -10.45 -15.83
CA HIS A 58 2.16 -11.83 -16.32
C HIS A 58 1.86 -12.85 -15.22
N ILE A 59 1.51 -12.41 -14.00
CA ILE A 59 1.36 -13.30 -12.84
C ILE A 59 0.23 -14.33 -13.00
N ALA A 60 -0.75 -14.08 -13.87
CA ALA A 60 -1.85 -15.00 -14.18
C ALA A 60 -1.39 -16.19 -15.05
N ASP A 61 -0.44 -15.98 -15.96
CA ASP A 61 -0.02 -16.97 -16.94
C ASP A 61 1.35 -17.58 -16.63
N SER A 62 2.19 -16.87 -15.90
CA SER A 62 3.57 -17.24 -15.63
C SER A 62 3.73 -17.87 -14.26
N ARG A 63 4.02 -19.18 -14.23
CA ARG A 63 4.45 -19.84 -12.98
C ARG A 63 5.74 -19.20 -12.44
N PHE A 64 6.66 -18.82 -13.32
CA PHE A 64 7.92 -18.21 -12.90
C PHE A 64 7.70 -16.93 -12.12
N ASP A 65 6.85 -16.03 -12.62
CA ASP A 65 6.58 -14.75 -11.96
C ASP A 65 5.87 -14.95 -10.61
N ARG A 66 4.95 -15.91 -10.52
CA ARG A 66 4.34 -16.29 -9.22
C ARG A 66 5.37 -16.73 -8.18
N GLU A 67 6.35 -17.54 -8.58
CA GLU A 67 7.41 -18.00 -7.66
C GLU A 67 8.32 -16.84 -7.24
N ILE A 68 8.65 -15.93 -8.16
CA ILE A 68 9.44 -14.73 -7.84
C ILE A 68 8.69 -13.82 -6.86
N VAL A 69 7.42 -13.51 -7.13
CA VAL A 69 6.58 -12.68 -6.25
C VAL A 69 6.43 -13.31 -4.86
N SER A 70 6.23 -14.63 -4.81
CA SER A 70 6.18 -15.41 -3.56
C SER A 70 7.51 -15.31 -2.79
N ALA A 71 8.64 -15.50 -3.46
CA ALA A 71 9.96 -15.43 -2.84
C ALA A 71 10.25 -14.03 -2.27
N ILE A 72 9.97 -12.96 -3.03
CA ILE A 72 10.13 -11.57 -2.58
C ILE A 72 9.24 -11.31 -1.37
N SER A 73 8.00 -11.79 -1.40
CA SER A 73 7.04 -11.64 -0.29
C SER A 73 7.51 -12.37 0.97
N GLY A 74 8.13 -13.55 0.83
CA GLY A 74 8.73 -14.28 1.94
C GLY A 74 9.91 -13.53 2.59
N ILE A 75 10.77 -12.91 1.75
CA ILE A 75 11.88 -12.08 2.22
C ILE A 75 11.34 -10.84 2.95
N ALA A 76 10.38 -10.13 2.36
CA ALA A 76 9.76 -8.96 2.97
C ALA A 76 9.18 -9.29 4.36
N ARG A 77 8.44 -10.40 4.47
CA ARG A 77 7.87 -10.88 5.74
C ARG A 77 8.96 -11.15 6.77
N SER A 78 10.07 -11.76 6.37
CA SER A 78 11.20 -12.09 7.26
C SER A 78 11.92 -10.84 7.76
N LEU A 79 11.93 -9.77 6.95
CA LEU A 79 12.51 -8.48 7.29
C LEU A 79 11.52 -7.56 8.04
N GLY A 80 10.25 -7.97 8.20
CA GLY A 80 9.20 -7.14 8.79
C GLY A 80 8.73 -6.00 7.88
N CYS A 81 8.97 -6.11 6.57
CA CYS A 81 8.58 -5.11 5.57
C CYS A 81 7.19 -5.39 5.01
N SER A 82 6.48 -4.33 4.62
CA SER A 82 5.26 -4.44 3.80
C SER A 82 5.60 -4.61 2.33
N VAL A 83 4.70 -5.23 1.57
CA VAL A 83 4.84 -5.41 0.11
C VAL A 83 3.75 -4.62 -0.61
N VAL A 84 4.13 -3.92 -1.68
CA VAL A 84 3.22 -3.30 -2.63
C VAL A 84 3.46 -3.93 -4.00
N ALA A 85 2.43 -4.49 -4.62
CA ALA A 85 2.50 -4.94 -6.01
C ALA A 85 2.15 -3.79 -6.97
N GLU A 86 2.98 -3.56 -7.98
CA GLU A 86 2.77 -2.48 -8.95
C GLU A 86 2.15 -2.95 -10.27
N LYS A 87 1.64 -1.98 -11.05
CA LYS A 87 1.00 -2.19 -12.37
C LYS A 87 -0.10 -3.27 -12.37
N ILE A 88 -0.95 -3.28 -11.34
CA ILE A 88 -2.15 -4.12 -11.33
C ILE A 88 -3.17 -3.56 -12.32
N GLU A 89 -3.31 -4.21 -13.48
CA GLU A 89 -4.22 -3.79 -14.56
C GLU A 89 -5.37 -4.77 -14.82
N ALA A 90 -5.29 -6.00 -14.30
CA ALA A 90 -6.27 -7.05 -14.51
C ALA A 90 -6.74 -7.66 -13.17
N GLN A 91 -8.02 -8.07 -13.13
CA GLN A 91 -8.68 -8.55 -11.91
C GLN A 91 -8.11 -9.88 -11.42
N ASP A 92 -7.75 -10.77 -12.34
CA ASP A 92 -7.06 -12.03 -12.06
C ASP A 92 -5.72 -11.82 -11.34
N ALA A 93 -4.92 -10.84 -11.78
CA ALA A 93 -3.69 -10.47 -11.11
C ALA A 93 -3.97 -9.99 -9.68
N LEU A 94 -4.98 -9.16 -9.47
CA LEU A 94 -5.38 -8.69 -8.13
C LEU A 94 -5.80 -9.85 -7.22
N ASP A 95 -6.60 -10.79 -7.73
CA ASP A 95 -7.10 -11.94 -6.97
C ASP A 95 -5.94 -12.86 -6.57
N ILE A 96 -5.02 -13.16 -7.49
CA ILE A 96 -3.81 -13.96 -7.22
C ILE A 96 -2.95 -13.30 -6.14
N LEU A 97 -2.73 -11.98 -6.23
CA LEU A 97 -1.94 -11.24 -5.25
C LEU A 97 -2.60 -11.24 -3.86
N ALA A 98 -3.93 -11.13 -3.80
CA ALA A 98 -4.68 -11.23 -2.56
C ALA A 98 -4.55 -12.62 -1.93
N ASP A 99 -4.63 -13.69 -2.72
CA ASP A 99 -4.45 -15.07 -2.27
C ASP A 99 -3.01 -15.35 -1.78
N MET A 100 -2.02 -14.69 -2.37
CA MET A 100 -0.62 -14.70 -1.89
C MET A 100 -0.42 -13.91 -0.57
N GLY A 101 -1.44 -13.18 -0.11
CA GLY A 101 -1.40 -12.37 1.10
C GLY A 101 -0.70 -11.03 0.92
N ILE A 102 -0.62 -10.50 -0.31
CA ILE A 102 -0.08 -9.16 -0.58
C ILE A 102 -1.19 -8.13 -0.31
N ALA A 103 -0.99 -7.33 0.73
CA ALA A 103 -2.03 -6.44 1.26
C ALA A 103 -2.15 -5.10 0.53
N PHE A 104 -1.10 -4.68 -0.21
CA PHE A 104 -1.09 -3.38 -0.89
C PHE A 104 -0.84 -3.55 -2.39
N GLY A 105 -1.55 -2.76 -3.18
CA GLY A 105 -1.47 -2.77 -4.63
C GLY A 105 -1.54 -1.36 -5.21
N GLN A 106 -0.87 -1.17 -6.34
CA GLN A 106 -0.92 0.03 -7.16
C GLN A 106 -1.09 -0.38 -8.62
N GLY A 107 -2.04 0.22 -9.33
CA GLY A 107 -2.25 -0.06 -10.75
C GLY A 107 -3.51 0.60 -11.27
N PHE A 108 -3.65 0.66 -12.60
CA PHE A 108 -4.76 1.35 -13.24
C PHE A 108 -6.12 0.70 -12.98
N LEU A 109 -6.14 -0.59 -12.65
CA LEU A 109 -7.36 -1.26 -12.17
C LEU A 109 -7.89 -0.61 -10.89
N LEU A 110 -6.99 -0.25 -9.97
CA LEU A 110 -7.35 0.31 -8.66
C LEU A 110 -7.62 1.81 -8.76
N HIS A 111 -6.72 2.55 -9.38
CA HIS A 111 -6.86 3.99 -9.60
C HIS A 111 -5.84 4.50 -10.63
N ARG A 112 -6.25 5.39 -11.52
CA ARG A 112 -5.33 6.05 -12.47
C ARG A 112 -4.65 7.27 -11.83
N PRO A 113 -3.37 7.56 -12.12
CA PRO A 113 -2.74 8.79 -11.67
C PRO A 113 -3.58 10.01 -12.06
N GLU A 114 -3.77 10.92 -11.11
CA GLU A 114 -4.52 12.15 -11.31
C GLU A 114 -3.86 13.30 -10.52
N PRO A 115 -4.20 14.56 -10.81
CA PRO A 115 -3.68 15.69 -10.06
C PRO A 115 -4.02 15.60 -8.56
N LEU A 116 -3.07 15.96 -7.71
CA LEU A 116 -3.22 15.92 -6.25
C LEU A 116 -4.47 16.69 -5.77
N GLN A 117 -4.79 17.81 -6.42
CA GLN A 117 -5.95 18.64 -6.09
C GLN A 117 -7.26 17.88 -6.26
N ALA A 118 -7.37 17.02 -7.28
CA ALA A 118 -8.55 16.21 -7.52
C ALA A 118 -8.73 15.16 -6.41
N ILE A 119 -7.64 14.50 -5.99
CA ILE A 119 -7.62 13.54 -4.89
C ILE A 119 -8.09 14.22 -3.59
N VAL A 120 -7.50 15.37 -3.25
CA VAL A 120 -7.82 16.10 -2.02
C VAL A 120 -9.27 16.56 -2.02
N ALA A 121 -9.77 17.10 -3.14
CA ALA A 121 -11.17 17.52 -3.26
C ALA A 121 -12.14 16.35 -3.00
N ARG A 122 -11.89 15.20 -3.63
CA ARG A 122 -12.72 13.99 -3.44
C ARG A 122 -12.64 13.45 -2.01
N ALA A 123 -11.46 13.42 -1.41
CA ALA A 123 -11.27 12.95 -0.03
C ALA A 123 -11.97 13.86 1.00
N CYS A 124 -11.88 15.18 0.82
CA CYS A 124 -12.59 16.15 1.66
C CYS A 124 -14.11 16.02 1.52
N ALA A 125 -14.61 15.88 0.28
CA ALA A 125 -16.04 15.68 0.02
C ALA A 125 -16.58 14.38 0.64
N ALA A 126 -15.85 13.26 0.52
CA ALA A 126 -16.22 11.97 1.10
C ALA A 126 -16.26 11.99 2.64
N ARG A 127 -15.36 12.73 3.29
CA ARG A 127 -15.39 12.92 4.76
C ARG A 127 -16.58 13.75 5.22
N ALA A 128 -16.97 14.77 4.44
CA ALA A 128 -18.13 15.59 4.75
C ALA A 128 -19.44 14.79 4.69
N SER A 129 -19.61 13.94 3.67
CA SER A 129 -20.80 13.09 3.53
C SER A 129 -20.88 11.98 4.59
N ALA A 130 -19.76 11.36 4.95
CA ALA A 130 -19.71 10.36 6.03
C ALA A 130 -20.05 10.95 7.41
N THR A 131 -19.66 12.21 7.66
CA THR A 131 -19.99 12.93 8.91
C THR A 131 -21.47 13.29 8.98
N GLN A 132 -22.07 13.70 7.86
CA GLN A 132 -23.51 13.99 7.82
C GLN A 132 -24.36 12.71 8.00
N ALA A 133 -23.93 11.59 7.41
CA ALA A 133 -24.60 10.30 7.57
C ALA A 133 -24.53 9.78 9.02
N SER A 134 -23.39 9.95 9.71
CA SER A 134 -23.25 9.54 11.11
C SER A 134 -24.11 10.38 12.05
N VAL A 135 -24.18 11.70 11.83
CA VAL A 135 -25.02 12.64 12.60
C VAL A 135 -26.51 12.40 12.36
N ALA A 136 -26.92 12.12 11.11
CA ALA A 136 -28.30 11.79 10.78
C ALA A 136 -28.74 10.46 11.43
N ARG A 137 -27.85 9.46 11.45
CA ARG A 137 -28.11 8.16 12.11
C ARG A 137 -28.23 8.30 13.62
N ALA A 138 -27.38 9.13 14.24
CA ALA A 138 -27.44 9.45 15.68
C ALA A 138 -28.72 10.23 16.09
N ARG A 139 -29.27 11.07 15.18
CA ARG A 139 -30.55 11.76 15.41
C ARG A 139 -31.75 10.81 15.32
N LYS A 140 -31.71 9.84 14.40
CA LYS A 140 -32.79 8.84 14.23
C LYS A 140 -32.91 7.89 15.42
N THR A 141 -31.79 7.47 16.03
CA THR A 141 -31.80 6.60 17.22
C THR A 141 -32.28 7.30 18.48
N ARG A 142 -32.15 8.62 18.57
CA ARG A 142 -32.61 9.42 19.71
C ARG A 142 -34.11 9.75 19.66
N ALA A 143 -34.71 9.72 18.47
CA ALA A 143 -36.13 9.99 18.25
C ALA A 143 -37.05 8.77 18.45
N SER A 144 -36.48 7.56 18.60
CA SER A 144 -37.24 6.31 18.77
C SER A 144 -37.18 5.74 20.20
N ALA A 145 -36.69 6.50 21.18
CA ALA A 145 -36.68 6.07 22.58
C ALA A 145 -38.11 6.08 23.15
N PRO A 146 -38.62 4.98 23.73
CA PRO A 146 -39.97 4.95 24.27
C PRO A 146 -40.08 5.84 25.52
N ALA A 147 -41.19 6.58 25.61
CA ALA A 147 -41.46 7.48 26.74
C ALA A 147 -41.46 6.71 28.08
N PRO A 148 -40.90 7.27 29.16
CA PRO A 148 -40.78 6.55 30.42
C PRO A 148 -42.16 6.29 31.02
N ALA A 149 -42.43 5.01 31.34
CA ALA A 149 -43.67 4.60 31.99
C ALA A 149 -43.77 5.24 33.38
N GLY A 150 -44.85 5.99 33.61
CA GLY A 150 -45.11 6.69 34.86
C GLY A 150 -45.22 5.73 36.04
N ARG A 151 -44.44 5.99 37.09
CA ARG A 151 -44.60 5.35 38.40
C ARG A 151 -45.95 5.78 38.98
N ARG A 152 -46.86 4.82 39.17
CA ARG A 152 -47.97 4.96 40.12
C ARG A 152 -47.53 4.46 41.50
N ALA A 153 -48.12 5.12 42.49
CA ALA A 153 -47.82 5.12 43.92
C ALA A 153 -47.71 3.74 44.57
#